data_AF-A0A961YSI3-F1
#
_entry.id   AF-A0A961YSI3-F1
#
_cell.length_a   1.000
_cell.length_b   1.000
_cell.length_c   1.000
_cell.angle_alpha   90.00
_cell.angle_beta   90.00
_cell.angle_gamma   90.00
#
_symmetry.space_group_name_H-M   'P 1'
#
loop_
_entity.id
_entity.type
_entity.pdbx_description
1 polymer ?
#
loop_
_entity_poly.entity_id
_entity_poly.type
_entity_poly.pdbx_seq_one_letter_code
_entity_poly.pdbx_strand_id
1 'polypeptide(L)'
;MDRPSLRLQVFDVVEGGSRHPVLSRIFSAALITLILVNVGAAIFGTVPQVSRTYFVLFGWIEAISITVFAVEYVARLWICVEHPQARGMPAWKARLRYAVTPSAIIDFIAILPFFIVVFGGADVRTMVLIRLMRLFKLGRYST
;
A
#
# COMPACT_ATOMS: atom_id res chain seq x y z
N MET A 1 -34.39 -0.11 -7.54
CA MET A 1 -32.98 0.08 -7.93
C MET A 1 -32.15 -0.09 -6.68
N ASP A 2 -31.63 -1.28 -6.43
CA ASP A 2 -30.81 -1.53 -5.24
C ASP A 2 -29.49 -0.80 -5.40
N ARG A 3 -29.22 0.14 -4.48
CA ARG A 3 -27.95 0.85 -4.44
C ARG A 3 -26.85 -0.18 -4.21
N PRO A 4 -25.79 -0.20 -5.03
CA PRO A 4 -24.67 -1.11 -4.79
C PRO A 4 -24.10 -0.85 -3.40
N SER A 5 -23.82 -1.93 -2.67
CA SER A 5 -23.25 -1.86 -1.31
C SER A 5 -21.97 -1.02 -1.33
N LEU A 6 -21.70 -0.27 -0.25
CA LEU A 6 -20.51 0.57 -0.14
C LEU A 6 -19.22 -0.22 -0.41
N ARG A 7 -19.17 -1.49 -0.01
CA ARG A 7 -18.04 -2.38 -0.25
C ARG A 7 -17.80 -2.63 -1.74
N LEU A 8 -18.86 -2.82 -2.54
CA LEU A 8 -18.76 -3.05 -3.98
C LEU A 8 -18.26 -1.80 -4.72
N GLN A 9 -18.68 -0.61 -4.27
CA GLN A 9 -18.17 0.65 -4.83
C GLN A 9 -16.67 0.83 -4.55
N VAL A 10 -16.24 0.55 -3.32
CA VAL A 10 -14.82 0.60 -2.95
C VAL A 10 -14.03 -0.47 -3.70
N PHE A 11 -14.59 -1.67 -3.88
CA PHE A 11 -13.99 -2.73 -4.69
C PHE A 11 -13.74 -2.26 -6.12
N ASP A 12 -14.74 -1.66 -6.77
CA ASP A 12 -14.61 -1.15 -8.14
C ASP A 12 -13.51 -0.08 -8.26
N VAL A 13 -13.34 0.80 -7.28
CA VAL A 13 -12.28 1.83 -7.31
C VAL A 13 -10.89 1.22 -7.10
N VAL A 14 -10.75 0.33 -6.12
CA VAL A 14 -9.44 -0.18 -5.65
C VAL A 14 -8.89 -1.31 -6.53
N GLU A 15 -9.75 -2.15 -7.12
CA GLU A 15 -9.36 -3.25 -8.02
C GLU A 15 -9.47 -2.87 -9.51
N GLY A 16 -10.02 -1.69 -9.86
CA GLY A 16 -10.16 -1.27 -11.26
C GLY A 16 -11.36 -1.87 -11.97
N GLY A 17 -12.49 -1.94 -11.26
CA GLY A 17 -13.78 -2.32 -11.82
C GLY A 17 -14.30 -1.32 -12.86
N SER A 18 -15.09 -1.83 -13.80
CA SER A 18 -15.58 -1.11 -14.98
C SER A 18 -16.53 0.07 -14.65
N ARG A 19 -17.04 0.15 -13.41
CA ARG A 19 -18.01 1.17 -13.00
C ARG A 19 -17.41 2.57 -12.83
N HIS A 20 -16.15 2.67 -12.40
CA HIS A 20 -15.51 3.96 -12.12
C HIS A 20 -14.06 4.01 -12.66
N PRO A 21 -13.87 3.97 -14.00
CA PRO A 21 -12.54 3.85 -14.60
C PRO A 21 -11.65 5.07 -14.31
N VAL A 22 -12.22 6.28 -14.27
CA VAL A 22 -11.44 7.50 -13.98
C VAL A 22 -10.99 7.54 -12.52
N LEU A 23 -11.87 7.20 -11.57
CA LEU A 23 -11.55 7.24 -10.16
C LEU A 23 -10.52 6.17 -9.79
N SER A 24 -10.63 4.97 -10.38
CA SER A 24 -9.62 3.93 -10.21
C SER A 24 -8.25 4.35 -10.77
N ARG A 25 -8.21 4.98 -11.96
CA ARG A 25 -6.96 5.52 -12.51
C ARG A 25 -6.34 6.59 -11.61
N ILE A 26 -7.15 7.51 -11.09
CA ILE A 26 -6.68 8.55 -10.15
C ILE A 26 -6.12 7.91 -8.88
N PHE A 27 -6.82 6.91 -8.31
CA PHE A 27 -6.36 6.19 -7.13
C PHE A 27 -5.03 5.47 -7.37
N SER A 28 -4.92 4.72 -8.47
CA SER A 28 -3.70 4.04 -8.87
C SER A 28 -2.55 5.02 -9.12
N ALA A 29 -2.80 6.11 -9.86
CA ALA A 29 -1.81 7.15 -10.10
C ALA A 29 -1.34 7.81 -8.80
N ALA A 30 -2.26 8.13 -7.88
CA ALA A 30 -1.92 8.70 -6.58
C ALA A 30 -1.02 7.77 -5.75
N LEU A 31 -1.32 6.46 -5.73
CA LEU A 31 -0.48 5.49 -5.02
C LEU A 31 0.89 5.32 -5.67
N ILE A 32 0.95 5.27 -7.01
CA ILE A 32 2.22 5.23 -7.74
C ILE A 32 3.06 6.47 -7.43
N THR A 33 2.47 7.67 -7.53
CA THR A 33 3.15 8.93 -7.20
C THR A 33 3.66 8.91 -5.76
N LEU A 34 2.85 8.44 -4.81
CA LEU A 34 3.25 8.34 -3.41
C LEU A 34 4.42 7.37 -3.20
N ILE A 35 4.43 6.23 -3.90
CA ILE A 35 5.56 5.28 -3.89
C ILE A 35 6.82 5.97 -4.41
N LEU A 36 6.75 6.65 -5.56
CA LEU A 36 7.89 7.32 -6.18
C LEU A 36 8.46 8.44 -5.29
N VAL A 37 7.59 9.27 -4.71
CA VAL A 37 7.99 10.33 -3.77
C VAL A 37 8.66 9.73 -2.53
N ASN A 38 8.09 8.67 -1.97
CA ASN A 38 8.64 8.02 -0.79
C ASN A 38 10.01 7.37 -1.06
N VAL A 39 10.16 6.68 -2.19
CA VAL A 39 11.43 6.09 -2.61
C VAL A 39 12.48 7.16 -2.87
N GLY A 40 12.10 8.25 -3.55
CA GLY A 40 12.98 9.41 -3.73
C GLY A 40 13.46 9.98 -2.41
N ALA A 41 12.54 10.21 -1.46
CA ALA A 41 12.88 10.67 -0.11
C ALA A 41 13.83 9.70 0.62
N ALA A 42 13.62 8.39 0.48
CA ALA A 42 14.50 7.39 1.08
C ALA A 42 15.91 7.42 0.48
N ILE A 43 16.03 7.59 -0.84
CA ILE A 43 17.32 7.71 -1.54
C ILE A 43 18.04 8.99 -1.11
N PHE A 44 17.37 10.14 -1.16
CA PHE A 44 17.96 11.42 -0.74
C PHE A 44 18.35 11.43 0.75
N GLY A 45 17.59 10.73 1.59
CA GLY A 45 17.89 10.54 3.01
C GLY A 45 19.19 9.78 3.28
N THR A 46 19.79 9.10 2.28
CA THR A 46 21.10 8.45 2.43
C THR A 46 22.27 9.45 2.39
N VAL A 47 22.07 10.64 1.84
CA VAL A 47 23.11 11.67 1.75
C VAL A 47 23.15 12.46 3.07
N PRO A 48 24.26 12.44 3.84
CA PRO A 48 24.28 13.01 5.20
C PRO A 48 23.98 14.51 5.29
N GLN A 49 24.35 15.31 4.27
CA GLN A 49 24.02 16.74 4.24
C GLN A 49 22.51 16.94 4.01
N VAL A 50 21.94 16.27 3.01
CA VAL A 50 20.52 16.39 2.66
C VAL A 50 19.63 15.85 3.78
N SER A 51 19.99 14.70 4.34
CA SER A 51 19.27 14.06 5.44
C SER A 51 19.17 14.96 6.68
N ARG A 52 20.24 15.67 7.05
CA ARG A 52 20.22 16.60 8.18
C ARG A 52 19.35 17.83 7.92
N THR A 53 19.40 18.38 6.71
CA THR A 53 18.62 19.57 6.35
C THR A 53 17.13 19.26 6.23
N TYR A 54 16.75 18.11 5.66
CA TYR A 54 15.37 17.75 5.35
C TYR A 54 14.82 16.61 6.23
N PHE A 55 15.43 16.36 7.38
CA PHE A 55 15.07 15.26 8.30
C PHE A 55 13.57 15.21 8.61
N VAL A 56 13.00 16.36 8.97
CA VAL A 56 11.57 16.50 9.32
C VAL A 56 10.67 16.23 8.11
N LEU A 57 11.03 16.74 6.93
CA LEU A 57 10.27 16.52 5.70
C LEU A 57 10.24 15.04 5.32
N PHE A 58 11.38 14.36 5.35
CA PHE A 58 11.45 12.93 5.07
C PHE A 58 10.67 12.10 6.09
N GLY A 59 10.68 12.51 7.37
CA GLY A 59 9.83 11.91 8.40
C GLY A 59 8.34 12.02 8.10
N TRP A 60 7.87 13.19 7.64
CA TRP A 60 6.47 13.38 7.25
C TRP A 60 6.08 12.58 6.01
N ILE A 61 6.93 12.57 4.98
CA ILE A 61 6.71 11.75 3.78
C ILE A 61 6.56 10.28 4.17
N GLU A 62 7.45 9.80 5.04
CA GLU A 62 7.41 8.42 5.55
C GLU A 62 6.11 8.13 6.31
N ALA A 63 5.74 9.00 7.26
CA ALA A 63 4.53 8.81 8.07
C ALA A 63 3.24 8.83 7.23
N ILE A 64 3.12 9.77 6.28
CA ILE A 64 1.98 9.85 5.36
C ILE A 64 1.93 8.59 4.48
N SER A 65 3.05 8.19 3.88
CA SER A 65 3.10 7.00 3.03
C SER A 65 2.71 5.72 3.77
N ILE A 66 3.24 5.51 4.98
CA ILE A 66 2.87 4.36 5.83
C ILE A 66 1.37 4.36 6.11
N THR A 67 0.82 5.51 6.50
CA THR A 67 -0.59 5.64 6.86
C THR A 67 -1.48 5.29 5.66
N VAL A 68 -1.19 5.86 4.48
CA VAL A 68 -1.95 5.61 3.26
C VAL A 68 -1.85 4.15 2.84
N PHE A 69 -0.66 3.54 2.87
CA PHE A 69 -0.49 2.13 2.51
C PHE A 69 -1.14 1.17 3.51
N ALA A 70 -1.17 1.50 4.79
CA ALA A 70 -1.87 0.70 5.80
C ALA A 70 -3.38 0.74 5.60
N VAL A 71 -3.94 1.94 5.35
CA VAL A 71 -5.36 2.10 5.02
C VAL A 71 -5.70 1.35 3.74
N GLU A 72 -4.87 1.44 2.71
CA GLU A 72 -5.07 0.72 1.46
C GLU A 72 -5.03 -0.81 1.65
N TYR A 73 -4.09 -1.33 2.44
CA TYR A 73 -4.03 -2.76 2.76
C TYR A 73 -5.29 -3.25 3.50
N VAL A 74 -5.74 -2.51 4.52
CA VAL A 74 -6.96 -2.83 5.26
C VAL A 74 -8.19 -2.75 4.37
N ALA A 75 -8.28 -1.72 3.51
CA ALA A 75 -9.37 -1.58 2.56
C ALA A 75 -9.43 -2.80 1.63
N ARG A 76 -8.28 -3.25 1.10
CA ARG A 76 -8.17 -4.44 0.26
C ARG A 76 -8.62 -5.72 0.97
N LEU A 77 -8.21 -5.91 2.23
CA LEU A 77 -8.65 -7.05 3.05
C LEU A 77 -10.16 -6.99 3.34
N TRP A 78 -10.75 -5.79 3.41
CA TRP A 78 -12.18 -5.62 3.63
C TRP A 78 -13.01 -5.93 2.36
N ILE A 79 -12.54 -5.51 1.19
CA ILE A 79 -13.23 -5.70 -0.10
C ILE A 79 -12.98 -7.07 -0.75
N CYS A 80 -11.94 -7.82 -0.33
CA CYS A 80 -11.54 -9.08 -0.99
C CYS A 80 -12.64 -10.15 -1.06
N VAL A 81 -13.68 -10.04 -0.22
CA VAL A 81 -14.84 -10.93 -0.22
C VAL A 81 -15.73 -10.77 -1.45
N GLU A 82 -15.65 -9.63 -2.14
CA GLU A 82 -16.37 -9.36 -3.39
C GLU A 82 -15.64 -9.94 -4.61
N HIS A 83 -14.39 -10.40 -4.45
CA HIS A 83 -13.60 -10.94 -5.54
C HIS A 83 -14.21 -12.25 -6.08
N PRO A 84 -14.22 -12.52 -7.40
CA PRO A 84 -14.79 -13.74 -7.96
C PRO A 84 -14.23 -15.04 -7.35
N GLN A 85 -12.95 -15.03 -6.98
CA GLN A 85 -12.26 -16.15 -6.32
C GLN A 85 -12.75 -16.44 -4.88
N ALA A 86 -13.45 -15.49 -4.25
CA ALA A 86 -14.04 -15.62 -2.93
C ALA A 86 -15.50 -16.12 -2.97
N ARG A 87 -16.09 -16.27 -4.16
CA ARG A 87 -17.49 -16.67 -4.33
C ARG A 87 -17.77 -18.03 -3.67
N GLY A 88 -18.80 -18.08 -2.84
CA GLY A 88 -19.19 -19.29 -2.10
C GLY A 88 -18.36 -19.59 -0.84
N MET A 89 -17.44 -18.71 -0.44
CA MET A 89 -16.66 -18.87 0.80
C MET A 89 -17.20 -17.98 1.92
N PRO A 90 -17.11 -18.40 3.19
CA PRO A 90 -17.37 -17.51 4.31
C PRO A 90 -16.32 -16.39 4.34
N ALA A 91 -16.75 -15.18 4.72
CA ALA A 91 -15.95 -13.95 4.64
C ALA A 91 -14.57 -14.07 5.33
N TRP A 92 -14.49 -14.73 6.48
CA TRP A 92 -13.22 -14.93 7.21
C TRP A 92 -12.22 -15.77 6.43
N LYS A 93 -12.69 -16.80 5.71
CA LYS A 93 -11.84 -17.69 4.90
C LYS A 93 -11.36 -17.00 3.64
N ALA A 94 -12.21 -16.17 3.03
CA ALA A 94 -11.82 -15.32 1.90
C ALA A 94 -10.72 -14.33 2.28
N ARG A 95 -10.84 -13.69 3.45
CA ARG A 95 -9.81 -12.79 3.99
C ARG A 95 -8.49 -13.50 4.28
N LEU A 96 -8.54 -14.66 4.92
CA LEU A 96 -7.34 -15.44 5.22
C LEU A 96 -6.62 -15.89 3.93
N ARG A 97 -7.39 -16.36 2.95
CA ARG A 97 -6.84 -16.74 1.64
C ARG A 97 -6.21 -15.54 0.93
N TYR A 98 -6.86 -14.38 0.98
CA TYR A 98 -6.33 -13.15 0.40
C TYR A 98 -5.03 -12.73 1.08
N ALA A 99 -4.95 -12.77 2.40
CA ALA A 99 -3.78 -12.34 3.16
C ALA A 99 -2.49 -13.12 2.82
N VAL A 100 -2.62 -14.37 2.35
CA VAL A 100 -1.49 -15.23 1.94
C VAL A 100 -1.15 -15.08 0.46
N THR A 101 -1.89 -14.27 -0.31
CA THR A 101 -1.54 -14.02 -1.71
C THR A 101 -0.25 -13.20 -1.83
N PRO A 102 0.57 -13.43 -2.87
CA PRO A 102 1.80 -12.66 -3.08
C PRO A 102 1.56 -11.15 -3.10
N SER A 103 0.43 -10.71 -3.66
CA SER A 103 0.05 -9.30 -3.71
C SER A 103 -0.24 -8.71 -2.33
N ALA A 104 -1.02 -9.40 -1.49
CA ALA A 104 -1.27 -8.95 -0.12
C ALA A 104 0.00 -8.96 0.74
N ILE A 105 0.90 -9.92 0.50
CA ILE A 105 2.20 -9.98 1.18
C ILE A 105 3.06 -8.78 0.80
N ILE A 106 3.11 -8.40 -0.49
CA ILE A 106 3.83 -7.19 -0.94
C ILE A 106 3.26 -5.94 -0.27
N ASP A 107 1.93 -5.81 -0.21
CA ASP A 107 1.27 -4.67 0.44
C ASP A 107 1.59 -4.62 1.95
N PHE A 108 1.68 -5.78 2.61
CA PHE A 108 2.08 -5.89 4.01
C PHE A 108 3.57 -5.54 4.24
N ILE A 109 4.47 -6.05 3.39
CA ILE A 109 5.90 -5.72 3.46
C ILE A 109 6.12 -4.21 3.26
N ALA A 110 5.32 -3.57 2.41
CA ALA A 110 5.41 -2.12 2.17
C ALA A 110 5.16 -1.27 3.44
N ILE A 111 4.35 -1.76 4.39
CA ILE A 111 4.10 -1.08 5.68
C ILE A 111 5.03 -1.56 6.81
N LEU A 112 5.77 -2.65 6.59
CA LEU A 112 6.65 -3.28 7.58
C LEU A 112 7.75 -2.37 8.18
N PRO A 113 8.37 -1.41 7.44
CA PRO A 113 9.38 -0.52 8.02
C PRO A 113 8.90 0.19 9.29
N PHE A 114 7.61 0.55 9.37
CA PHE A 114 7.00 1.17 10.54
C PHE A 114 7.08 0.28 11.78
N PHE A 115 6.65 -0.97 11.62
CA PHE A 115 6.60 -1.93 12.72
C PHE A 115 8.01 -2.24 13.24
N ILE A 116 9.01 -2.30 12.35
CA ILE A 116 10.40 -2.52 12.76
C ILE A 116 10.93 -1.35 13.61
N VAL A 117 10.64 -0.09 13.22
CA VAL A 117 11.01 1.08 14.04
C VAL A 117 10.37 1.01 15.43
N VAL A 118 9.11 0.61 15.50
CA VAL A 118 8.34 0.57 16.76
C VAL A 118 8.77 -0.61 17.66
N PHE A 119 9.08 -1.77 17.09
CA PHE A 119 9.28 -3.02 17.84
C PHE A 119 10.75 -3.47 18.00
N GLY A 120 11.72 -2.87 17.32
CA GLY A 120 13.13 -3.22 17.51
C GLY A 120 14.05 -2.60 16.48
N GLY A 121 14.94 -1.71 16.93
CA GLY A 121 15.80 -0.87 16.10
C GLY A 121 16.63 -1.65 15.08
N ALA A 122 16.22 -1.57 13.81
CA ALA A 122 17.03 -1.99 12.69
C ALA A 122 18.03 -0.89 12.31
N ASP A 123 19.19 -1.30 11.80
CA ASP A 123 20.16 -0.36 11.23
C ASP A 123 19.56 0.44 10.08
N VAL A 124 20.03 1.68 9.93
CA VAL A 124 19.58 2.63 8.88
C VAL A 124 19.63 1.99 7.49
N ARG A 125 20.67 1.19 7.20
CA ARG A 125 20.84 0.51 5.91
C ARG A 125 19.75 -0.54 5.66
N THR A 126 19.41 -1.33 6.67
CA THR A 126 18.31 -2.32 6.59
C THR A 126 16.97 -1.63 6.39
N MET A 127 16.72 -0.52 7.10
CA MET A 127 15.50 0.27 6.92
C MET A 127 15.35 0.82 5.49
N VAL A 128 16.43 1.29 4.87
CA VAL A 128 16.42 1.76 3.48
C VAL A 128 16.06 0.61 2.53
N LEU A 129 16.67 -0.57 2.68
CA LEU A 129 16.36 -1.73 1.83
C LEU A 129 14.90 -2.18 1.96
N ILE A 130 14.36 -2.21 3.17
CA ILE A 130 12.95 -2.58 3.38
C ILE A 130 12.02 -1.50 2.81
N ARG A 131 12.38 -0.22 2.85
CA ARG A 131 11.60 0.84 2.17
C ARG A 131 11.59 0.66 0.65
N LEU A 132 12.69 0.21 0.04
CA LEU A 132 12.74 -0.09 -1.40
C LEU A 132 11.78 -1.23 -1.79
N MET A 133 11.41 -2.12 -0.85
CA MET A 133 10.38 -3.14 -1.12
C MET A 133 9.04 -2.54 -1.53
N ARG A 134 8.75 -1.28 -1.18
CA ARG A 134 7.55 -0.56 -1.64
C ARG A 134 7.49 -0.42 -3.16
N LEU A 135 8.63 -0.50 -3.86
CA LEU A 135 8.65 -0.53 -5.33
C LEU A 135 7.95 -1.77 -5.90
N PHE A 136 7.93 -2.89 -5.18
CA PHE A 136 7.20 -4.09 -5.63
C PHE A 136 5.69 -3.85 -5.72
N LYS A 137 5.13 -2.86 -4.99
CA LYS A 137 3.72 -2.45 -5.19
C LYS A 137 3.46 -1.94 -6.61
N LEU A 138 4.46 -1.40 -7.32
CA LEU A 138 4.28 -0.90 -8.69
C LEU A 138 3.88 -2.02 -9.66
N GLY A 139 4.31 -3.25 -9.41
CA GLY A 139 3.93 -4.41 -10.23
C GLY A 139 2.41 -4.63 -10.32
N ARG A 140 1.64 -4.14 -9.34
CA ARG A 140 0.17 -4.22 -9.32
C ARG A 140 -0.50 -3.20 -10.23
N TYR A 141 0.18 -2.11 -10.56
CA TYR A 141 -0.35 -1.01 -11.36
C TYR A 141 0.20 -1.00 -12.79
N SER A 142 0.98 -2.01 -13.15
CA SER A 142 1.66 -2.15 -14.45
C SER A 142 0.90 -3.01 -15.47
N THR A 143 -0.39 -3.28 -15.24
CA THR A 143 -1.27 -4.05 -16.14
C THR A 143 -2.42 -3.17 -16.59
#